data_AF-A0A195D4H9-F1
#
_entry.id   AF-A0A195D4H9-F1
#
_cell.length_a   1.000
_cell.length_b   1.000
_cell.length_c   1.000
_cell.angle_alpha   90.00
_cell.angle_beta   90.00
_cell.angle_gamma   90.00
#
_symmetry.space_group_name_H-M   'P 1'
#
loop_
_entity.id
_entity.type
_entity.pdbx_description
1 polymer ?
#
loop_
_entity_poly.entity_id
_entity_poly.type
_entity_poly.pdbx_seq_one_letter_code
_entity_poly.pdbx_strand_id
1 'polypeptide(L)' 'MKYWVAATGRNNWSPHSDARICGLHFVKNDYYNDINKAQKRFLKPDVIPTQHVHTTILQIFEQDTADKISECKFI' A
#
# COMPACT_ATOMS: atom_id res chain seq x y z
N MET A 1 4.85 3.82 -3.39
CA MET A 1 3.69 4.29 -4.18
C MET A 1 3.06 3.21 -5.07
N LYS A 2 3.83 2.37 -5.78
CA LYS A 2 3.29 1.35 -6.71
C LYS A 2 2.16 0.47 -6.12
N TYR A 3 2.32 -0.04 -4.90
CA TYR A 3 1.31 -0.89 -4.25
C TYR A 3 0.00 -0.16 -3.95
N TRP A 4 0.07 1.13 -3.62
CA TRP A 4 -1.11 1.96 -3.36
C TRP A 4 -1.95 2.16 -4.62
N VAL A 5 -1.29 2.37 -5.77
CA VAL A 5 -1.97 2.51 -7.07
C VAL A 5 -2.55 1.15 -7.49
N ALA A 6 -1.76 0.08 -7.39
CA ALA A 6 -2.18 -1.27 -7.75
C ALA A 6 -3.38 -1.77 -6.94
N ALA A 7 -3.47 -1.41 -5.66
CA ALA A 7 -4.61 -1.71 -4.80
C ALA A 7 -5.94 -1.21 -5.37
N THR A 8 -5.93 -0.13 -6.16
CA THR A 8 -7.14 0.46 -6.75
C THR A 8 -7.60 -0.21 -8.03
N GLY A 9 -6.77 -1.05 -8.65
CA GLY A 9 -7.05 -1.66 -9.97
C GLY A 9 -7.09 -0.65 -11.13
N ARG A 10 -6.68 0.61 -10.90
CA ARG A 10 -6.67 1.64 -11.93
C ARG A 10 -5.37 1.56 -12.72
N ASN A 11 -5.46 1.06 -13.93
CA ASN A 11 -4.35 1.05 -14.89
C ASN A 11 -4.05 2.48 -15.36
N ASN A 12 -2.76 2.81 -15.53
CA ASN A 12 -2.28 4.12 -16.00
C ASN A 12 -2.77 5.32 -15.18
N TRP A 13 -3.11 5.10 -13.91
CA TRP A 13 -3.56 6.16 -13.02
C TRP A 13 -2.42 6.66 -12.13
N SER A 14 -2.19 7.97 -12.17
CA SER A 14 -1.30 8.68 -11.25
C SER A 14 -2.16 9.50 -10.29
N PRO A 15 -2.08 9.26 -8.97
CA PRO A 15 -2.88 10.00 -8.00
C PRO A 15 -2.45 11.46 -7.93
N HIS A 16 -3.43 12.35 -7.98
CA HIS A 16 -3.26 13.76 -7.65
C HIS A 16 -3.23 13.97 -6.12
N SER A 17 -2.93 15.18 -5.67
CA SER A 17 -2.82 15.53 -4.24
C SER A 17 -4.12 15.34 -3.44
N ASP A 18 -5.25 15.34 -4.13
CA ASP A 18 -6.59 15.13 -3.59
C ASP A 18 -7.05 13.66 -3.63
N ALA A 19 -6.26 12.75 -4.19
CA ALA A 19 -6.59 11.33 -4.21
C ALA A 19 -6.78 10.79 -2.78
N ARG A 20 -7.80 9.96 -2.59
CA ARG A 20 -8.13 9.34 -1.30
C ARG A 20 -8.32 7.84 -1.47
N ILE A 21 -7.99 7.10 -0.41
CA ILE A 21 -8.30 5.68 -0.24
C ILE A 21 -9.12 5.56 1.04
N CYS A 22 -10.21 4.79 0.99
CA CYS A 22 -11.08 4.55 2.13
C CYS A 22 -10.35 3.79 3.24
N GLY A 23 -10.63 4.11 4.51
CA GLY A 23 -10.02 3.43 5.65
C GLY A 23 -10.32 1.92 5.74
N LEU A 24 -11.36 1.44 5.04
CA LEU A 24 -11.71 0.02 4.97
C LEU A 24 -10.65 -0.87 4.31
N HIS A 25 -9.67 -0.26 3.62
CA HIS A 25 -8.58 -0.97 2.97
C HIS A 25 -7.39 -1.24 3.90
N PHE A 26 -7.48 -0.82 5.17
CA PHE A 26 -6.45 -0.96 6.19
C PHE A 26 -7.03 -1.63 7.44
N VAL A 27 -6.18 -2.36 8.17
CA VAL A 27 -6.56 -2.94 9.45
C VAL A 27 -6.26 -1.96 10.59
N LYS A 28 -6.87 -2.17 11.76
CA LYS A 28 -6.68 -1.28 12.93
C LYS A 28 -5.21 -1.13 13.32
N ASN A 29 -4.40 -2.18 13.15
CA ASN A 29 -2.97 -2.17 13.50
C ASN A 29 -2.10 -1.38 12.51
N ASP A 30 -2.64 -0.98 11.35
CA ASP A 30 -1.92 -0.15 10.38
C ASP A 30 -1.84 1.31 10.82
N TYR A 31 -2.67 1.69 11.79
CA TYR A 31 -2.74 3.03 12.33
C TYR A 31 -1.87 3.21 13.57
N TYR A 32 -1.39 4.43 13.77
CA TYR A 32 -0.86 4.90 15.04
C TYR A 32 -1.66 6.13 15.51
N ASN A 33 -1.68 6.31 16.83
CA ASN A 33 -2.31 7.48 17.46
C ASN A 33 -1.22 8.50 17.78
N ASP A 34 -1.39 9.72 17.30
CA ASP A 34 -0.55 10.85 17.71
C ASP A 34 -1.12 11.42 19.02
N ILE A 35 -0.29 11.42 20.07
CA ILE A 35 -0.67 11.90 21.41
C ILE A 35 -1.15 13.36 21.40
N ASN A 36 -0.66 14.17 20.46
CA ASN A 36 -1.04 15.57 20.33
C ASN A 36 -2.32 15.76 19.49
N LYS A 37 -2.84 14.69 18.87
CA LYS A 37 -3.99 14.71 17.96
C LYS A 37 -4.91 13.52 18.23
N ALA A 38 -5.36 13.37 19.47
CA ALA A 38 -6.16 12.23 19.93
C ALA A 38 -7.43 11.92 19.10
N GLN A 39 -7.97 12.90 18.37
CA GLN A 39 -9.15 12.74 17.50
C GLN A 39 -8.82 12.24 16.08
N LYS A 40 -7.54 12.08 15.73
CA LYS A 40 -7.11 11.64 14.39
C LYS A 40 -6.27 10.37 14.49
N ARG A 41 -6.47 9.49 13.51
CA ARG A 41 -5.65 8.28 13.29
C ARG A 41 -4.78 8.51 12.07
N PHE A 42 -3.53 8.10 12.15
CA PHE A 42 -2.55 8.23 11.07
C PHE A 42 -2.10 6.85 10.64
N LEU A 43 -1.90 6.65 9.34
CA LEU A 43 -1.30 5.42 8.84
C LEU A 43 0.20 5.44 9.14
N LYS A 44 0.75 4.30 9.55
CA LYS A 44 2.21 4.13 9.69
C LYS A 44 2.91 4.41 8.34
N PRO A 45 4.21 4.75 8.31
CA PRO A 45 4.90 5.12 7.07
C PRO A 45 4.93 4.00 6.01
N ASP A 46 5.10 2.75 6.44
CA ASP A 46 5.33 1.62 5.54
C ASP A 46 4.08 0.78 5.24
N VAL A 47 2.91 1.21 5.73
CA VAL A 47 1.68 0.47 5.45
C VAL A 47 1.17 0.75 4.04
N ILE A 48 0.59 -0.30 3.49
CA ILE A 48 -0.03 -0.33 2.18
C ILE A 48 -1.44 -0.90 2.34
N PRO A 49 -2.38 -0.57 1.45
CA PRO A 49 -3.69 -1.18 1.46
C PRO A 49 -3.58 -2.69 1.29
N THR A 50 -4.24 -3.46 2.14
CA THR A 50 -4.24 -4.94 2.07
C THR A 50 -5.65 -5.53 2.12
N GLN A 51 -6.64 -4.76 2.56
CA GLN A 51 -8.02 -5.22 2.70
C GLN A 51 -8.85 -4.79 1.48
N HIS A 52 -9.67 -5.70 0.93
CA HIS A 52 -10.57 -5.40 -0.19
C HIS A 52 -9.86 -4.72 -1.38
N VAL A 53 -8.67 -5.20 -1.73
CA VAL A 53 -7.81 -4.63 -2.77
C VAL A 53 -7.98 -5.36 -4.09
N HIS A 54 -7.66 -4.68 -5.20
CA HIS A 54 -7.63 -5.30 -6.51
C HIS A 54 -6.49 -6.32 -6.62
N THR A 55 -6.71 -7.40 -7.38
CA THR A 55 -5.75 -8.51 -7.56
C THR A 55 -4.41 -8.10 -8.15
N THR A 56 -4.36 -6.96 -8.87
CA THR A 56 -3.11 -6.38 -9.42
C THR A 56 -2.03 -6.19 -8.37
N ILE A 57 -2.40 -5.89 -7.11
CA ILE A 57 -1.39 -5.74 -6.05
C ILE A 57 -0.62 -7.05 -5.79
N LEU A 58 -1.28 -8.20 -5.91
CA LEU A 58 -0.67 -9.53 -5.71
C LEU A 58 0.33 -9.84 -6.83
N GLN A 59 -0.05 -9.55 -8.08
CA GLN A 59 0.82 -9.72 -9.23
C GLN A 59 2.11 -8.90 -9.10
N ILE A 60 2.02 -7.68 -8.57
CA ILE A 60 3.20 -6.84 -8.32
C ILE A 60 4.05 -7.41 -7.19
N PHE A 61 3.45 -7.93 -6.11
CA PHE A 61 4.23 -8.58 -5.05
C PHE A 61 5.00 -9.80 -5.56
N GLU A 62 4.36 -10.63 -6.39
CA GLU A 62 4.99 -11.82 -7.00
C GLU A 62 6.19 -11.41 -7.86
N GLN A 63 6.02 -10.40 -8.72
CA GLN A 63 7.10 -9.89 -9.55
C GLN A 63 8.25 -9.32 -8.71
N ASP A 64 7.95 -8.47 -7.74
CA ASP A 64 8.97 -7.87 -6.86
C ASP A 64 9.72 -8.93 -6.04
N THR A 65 9.04 -10.01 -5.68
CA THR A 65 9.66 -11.15 -4.98
C THR A 65 10.60 -11.90 -5.92
N ALA A 66 10.16 -12.15 -7.15
CA ALA A 66 10.99 -12.81 -8.16
C ALA A 66 12.24 -11.99 -8.51
N ASP A 67 12.09 -10.66 -8.65
CA ASP A 67 13.18 -9.75 -8.97
C ASP A 67 14.25 -9.74 -7.86
N LYS A 68 13.82 -9.67 -6.59
CA LYS A 68 14.72 -9.76 -5.43
C LYS A 68 15.45 -11.10 -5.35
N ILE A 69 14.74 -12.20 -5.60
CA ILE A 69 15.36 -13.54 -5.63
C ILE A 69 16.40 -13.62 -6.75
N SER A 70 16.10 -13.04 -7.91
CA SER A 70 17.05 -12.99 -9.03
C SER A 70 18.29 -12.19 -8.67
N GLU A 71 18.15 -11.01 -8.06
CA GLU A 71 19.27 -10.18 -7.61
C GLU A 71 20.20 -10.94 -6.64
N CYS A 72 19.64 -11.68 -5.68
CA CYS A 72 20.43 -12.48 -4.74
C CYS A 72 21.13 -13.70 -5.34
N LYS A 73 20.73 -14.16 -6.54
CA LYS A 73 21.39 -15.30 -7.23
C LYS A 73 22.64 -14.90 -8.01
N PHE A 74 22.89 -13.60 -8.19
CA PHE A 74 24.07 -13.06 -8.88
C PHE A 74 25.13 -12.48 -7.93
N ILE A 75 24.98 -12.72 -6.62
CA ILE A 75 25.96 -12.41 -5.56
C ILE A 75 26.52 -13.73 -5.04
#